data_AF-A0A498I4I4-F1
#
_entry.id   AF-A0A498I4I4-F1
#
_cell.length_a   1.000
_cell.length_b   1.000
_cell.length_c   1.000
_cell.angle_alpha   90.00
_cell.angle_beta   90.00
_cell.angle_gamma   90.00
#
_symmetry.space_group_name_H-M   'P 1'
#
loop_
_entity.id
_entity.type
_entity.pdbx_description
1 polymer ?
#
loop_
_entity_poly.entity_id
_entity_poly.type
_entity_poly.pdbx_seq_one_letter_code
_entity_poly.pdbx_strand_id
1 'polypeptide(L)'
;MEKPLVALDKGTTCSSWNYSGQRLATGSVDGTLAVFDSRDPCSSSLSCTSKSKVHEAAGIVKIAWVPPEYGDAVACVCTDGTLSLWEEVAEDAQPLQWKLCTSFNGGSAQLLDTQFGVSAAGLKMVTAYSDGRVKVYELLDPLELKNWQLQAEFQNVIDSVSTVGPAMCLSASISWNPRRGESQESSFVLGFSSNTPQLNSAKVWEFDQAHQRWLPVAELASPGDNDNQVYAVTWAPNIGRPYEVIAIATHKGISIWHLGLNPDSNGRLSLKKIAVLSGHKGEVWQMEWDMSGMTLATTGNDGSVRLWQSSLNGVWHEEATFEPTSSPEPNPFSRNRESKFYTERRIGSKNRRGGGGIVCGVVVFPIDPWAPSIDSQSIASQLFAASLFPYLGFLYFITKSKSAPKLTLFGFYFLLAFVGATTKVNYGTSLANVDWLHGGAEALLTLTNIFIVLGLRGALRKAEDAEERTSTPIPGLKDETKTSA
;
A
#
# COMPACT_ATOMS: atom_id res chain seq x y z
N MET A 1 5.28 -45.54 3.28
CA MET A 1 5.04 -44.75 4.50
C MET A 1 5.60 -43.38 4.23
N GLU A 2 4.74 -42.40 4.01
CA GLU A 2 5.18 -41.01 3.83
C GLU A 2 5.78 -40.53 5.14
N LYS A 3 7.05 -40.15 5.11
CA LYS A 3 7.73 -39.60 6.28
C LYS A 3 7.34 -38.12 6.37
N PRO A 4 6.84 -37.64 7.52
CA PRO A 4 6.49 -36.23 7.66
C PRO A 4 7.74 -35.37 7.43
N LEU A 5 7.60 -34.32 6.62
CA LEU A 5 8.68 -33.39 6.29
C LEU A 5 9.11 -32.59 7.54
N VAL A 6 8.13 -32.13 8.31
CA VAL A 6 8.31 -31.41 9.57
C VAL A 6 7.13 -31.71 10.50
N ALA A 7 7.39 -31.84 11.80
CA ALA A 7 6.35 -31.88 12.81
C ALA A 7 6.28 -30.50 13.48
N LEU A 8 5.15 -29.81 13.30
CA LEU A 8 4.93 -28.47 13.83
C LEU A 8 4.42 -28.53 15.28
N ASP A 9 4.75 -27.50 16.05
CA ASP A 9 4.31 -27.38 17.44
C ASP A 9 2.79 -27.12 17.51
N LYS A 10 2.16 -27.62 18.59
CA LYS A 10 0.74 -27.36 18.85
C LYS A 10 0.53 -25.86 19.08
N GLY A 11 -0.35 -25.24 18.30
CA GLY A 11 -0.59 -23.80 18.33
C GLY A 11 0.12 -23.01 17.23
N THR A 12 0.70 -23.67 16.23
CA THR A 12 1.14 -23.00 14.99
C THR A 12 -0.08 -22.44 14.27
N THR A 13 -0.04 -21.15 13.94
CA THR A 13 -1.15 -20.39 13.30
C THR A 13 -0.93 -20.19 11.82
N CYS A 14 0.31 -19.98 11.39
CA CYS A 14 0.67 -19.69 10.02
C CYS A 14 2.04 -20.28 9.68
N SER A 15 2.26 -20.55 8.40
CA SER A 15 3.52 -21.01 7.86
C SER A 15 3.80 -20.34 6.52
N SER A 16 5.09 -20.16 6.20
CA SER A 16 5.51 -19.51 4.97
C SER A 16 6.87 -20.03 4.53
N TRP A 17 6.96 -20.46 3.27
CA TRP A 17 8.21 -20.88 2.65
C TRP A 17 9.02 -19.69 2.18
N ASN A 18 10.34 -19.79 2.27
CA ASN A 18 11.23 -18.82 1.66
C ASN A 18 11.23 -18.98 0.12
N TYR A 19 11.80 -18.00 -0.58
CA TYR A 19 11.82 -17.97 -2.05
C TYR A 19 12.57 -19.16 -2.70
N SER A 20 13.48 -19.82 -1.98
CA SER A 20 14.19 -21.01 -2.48
C SER A 20 13.47 -22.33 -2.19
N GLY A 21 12.39 -22.32 -1.39
CA GLY A 21 11.68 -23.54 -0.96
C GLY A 21 12.49 -24.45 -0.03
N GLN A 22 13.58 -23.93 0.57
CA GLN A 22 14.48 -24.70 1.44
C GLN A 22 14.22 -24.42 2.93
N ARG A 23 13.78 -23.20 3.26
CA ARG A 23 13.50 -22.78 4.63
C ARG A 23 12.01 -22.56 4.82
N LEU A 24 11.51 -22.99 5.97
CA LEU A 24 10.13 -22.79 6.40
C LEU A 24 10.11 -21.94 7.66
N ALA A 25 9.38 -20.83 7.64
CA ALA A 25 9.08 -20.06 8.84
C ALA A 25 7.67 -20.39 9.32
N THR A 26 7.49 -20.47 10.64
CA THR A 26 6.18 -20.69 11.26
C THR A 26 5.95 -19.73 12.41
N GLY A 27 4.71 -19.27 12.52
CA GLY A 27 4.24 -18.40 13.59
C GLY A 27 3.33 -19.16 14.53
N SER A 28 3.41 -18.85 15.81
CA SER A 28 2.61 -19.49 16.86
C SER A 28 1.66 -18.49 17.53
N VAL A 29 0.60 -19.01 18.16
CA VAL A 29 -0.37 -18.24 18.96
C VAL A 29 0.31 -17.50 20.12
N ASP A 30 1.44 -18.02 20.61
CA ASP A 30 2.19 -17.39 21.69
C ASP A 30 3.10 -16.25 21.21
N GLY A 31 3.18 -15.95 19.91
CA GLY A 31 4.07 -14.91 19.39
C GLY A 31 5.50 -15.38 19.12
N THR A 32 5.75 -16.70 19.13
CA THR A 32 7.06 -17.28 18.79
C THR A 32 7.17 -17.49 17.28
N LEU A 33 8.27 -16.99 16.71
CA LEU A 33 8.73 -17.29 15.35
C LEU A 33 9.70 -18.47 15.42
N ALA A 34 9.44 -19.51 14.64
CA ALA A 34 10.35 -20.63 14.47
C ALA A 34 10.75 -20.78 13.00
N VAL A 35 12.03 -20.99 12.74
CA VAL A 35 12.56 -21.22 11.39
C VAL A 35 13.15 -22.61 11.31
N PHE A 36 12.77 -23.33 10.27
CA PHE A 36 13.16 -24.69 9.98
C PHE A 36 14.00 -24.73 8.71
N ASP A 37 15.13 -25.43 8.78
CA ASP A 37 16.05 -25.61 7.65
C ASP A 37 16.45 -27.09 7.55
N SER A 38 16.86 -27.51 6.36
CA SER A 38 17.47 -28.82 6.16
C SER A 38 18.98 -28.73 6.41
N ARG A 39 19.47 -29.44 7.42
CA ARG A 39 20.92 -29.53 7.70
C ARG A 39 21.68 -30.37 6.67
N ASP A 40 20.96 -31.17 5.87
CA ASP A 40 21.52 -32.01 4.83
C ASP A 40 20.71 -31.84 3.54
N PRO A 41 21.30 -31.33 2.44
CA PRO A 41 20.59 -31.15 1.17
C PRO A 41 20.05 -32.47 0.57
N CYS A 42 20.52 -33.63 1.04
CA CYS A 42 20.01 -34.95 0.63
C CYS A 42 18.84 -35.45 1.49
N SER A 43 18.58 -34.81 2.64
CA SER A 43 17.50 -35.21 3.55
C SER A 43 16.22 -34.43 3.25
N SER A 44 15.10 -35.16 3.19
CA SER A 44 13.76 -34.58 3.02
C SER A 44 13.13 -34.13 4.35
N SER A 45 13.89 -34.09 5.46
CA SER A 45 13.35 -33.71 6.77
C SER A 45 13.91 -32.37 7.24
N LEU A 46 13.04 -31.43 7.57
CA LEU A 46 13.41 -30.14 8.13
C LEU A 46 13.55 -30.23 9.65
N SER A 47 14.53 -29.50 10.18
CA SER A 47 14.76 -29.38 11.63
C SER A 47 14.64 -27.93 12.06
N CYS A 48 14.13 -27.70 13.28
CA CYS A 48 14.06 -26.35 13.84
C CYS A 48 15.49 -25.83 14.06
N THR A 49 15.82 -24.73 13.40
CA THR A 49 17.15 -24.11 13.47
C THR A 49 17.14 -22.97 14.47
N SER A 50 16.11 -22.13 14.45
CA SER A 50 15.95 -21.01 15.38
C SER A 50 14.54 -20.95 15.95
N LYS A 51 14.43 -20.44 17.18
CA LYS A 51 13.18 -20.02 17.81
C LYS A 51 13.42 -18.67 18.48
N SER A 52 12.61 -17.69 18.13
CA SER A 52 12.74 -16.32 18.63
C SER A 52 11.38 -15.78 19.03
N LYS A 53 11.31 -15.13 20.19
CA LYS A 53 10.08 -14.51 20.69
C LYS A 53 9.92 -13.15 20.01
N VAL A 54 8.90 -13.01 19.16
CA VAL A 54 8.63 -11.78 18.41
C VAL A 54 7.75 -10.84 19.22
N HIS A 55 6.72 -11.38 19.87
CA HIS A 55 5.79 -10.61 20.69
C HIS A 55 5.38 -11.39 21.94
N GLU A 56 5.28 -10.72 23.08
CA GLU A 56 5.01 -11.40 24.37
C GLU A 56 3.53 -11.73 24.59
N ALA A 57 2.63 -10.87 24.09
CA ALA A 57 1.20 -10.93 24.41
C ALA A 57 0.28 -11.20 23.20
N ALA A 58 0.84 -11.26 21.98
CA ALA A 58 0.07 -11.37 20.75
C ALA A 58 0.61 -12.52 19.89
N GLY A 59 -0.29 -13.27 19.26
CA GLY A 59 0.07 -14.35 18.36
C GLY A 59 0.46 -13.83 16.99
N ILE A 60 1.27 -14.59 16.25
CA ILE A 60 1.59 -14.27 14.86
C ILE A 60 0.43 -14.77 13.99
N VAL A 61 -0.09 -13.94 13.08
CA VAL A 61 -1.19 -14.29 12.16
C VAL A 61 -0.66 -14.58 10.76
N LYS A 62 0.37 -13.84 10.32
CA LYS A 62 0.98 -14.01 9.00
C LYS A 62 2.48 -13.81 9.06
N ILE A 63 3.18 -14.58 8.23
CA ILE A 63 4.62 -14.43 7.97
C ILE A 63 4.84 -14.20 6.47
N ALA A 64 5.67 -13.21 6.13
CA ALA A 64 6.10 -12.96 4.77
C ALA A 64 7.63 -12.86 4.71
N TRP A 65 8.26 -13.63 3.85
CA TRP A 65 9.71 -13.53 3.61
C TRP A 65 10.04 -12.29 2.78
N VAL A 66 11.09 -11.59 3.17
CA VAL A 66 11.69 -10.52 2.37
C VAL A 66 12.42 -11.16 1.18
N PRO A 67 12.40 -10.55 -0.01
CA PRO A 67 13.14 -11.08 -1.15
C PRO A 67 14.63 -11.23 -0.84
N PRO A 68 15.28 -12.34 -1.26
CA PRO A 68 16.64 -12.69 -0.84
C PRO A 68 17.71 -11.67 -1.29
N GLU A 69 17.38 -10.83 -2.27
CA GLU A 69 18.22 -9.70 -2.71
C GLU A 69 18.48 -8.67 -1.61
N TYR A 70 17.60 -8.60 -0.60
CA TYR A 70 17.67 -7.67 0.53
C TYR A 70 18.06 -8.36 1.84
N GLY A 71 18.58 -9.58 1.77
CA GLY A 71 19.01 -10.38 2.92
C GLY A 71 17.98 -11.36 3.45
N ASP A 72 18.40 -12.17 4.42
CA ASP A 72 17.57 -13.17 5.09
C ASP A 72 16.70 -12.49 6.15
N ALA A 73 15.55 -11.99 5.73
CA ALA A 73 14.61 -11.28 6.62
C ALA A 73 13.17 -11.79 6.48
N VAL A 74 12.41 -11.65 7.58
CA VAL A 74 11.01 -12.04 7.67
C VAL A 74 10.18 -10.93 8.31
N ALA A 75 8.98 -10.74 7.79
CA ALA A 75 7.97 -9.89 8.39
C ALA A 75 6.92 -10.73 9.10
N CYS A 76 6.60 -10.33 10.33
CA CYS A 76 5.63 -10.98 11.19
C CYS A 76 4.49 -10.01 11.49
N VAL A 77 3.27 -10.40 11.14
CA VAL A 77 2.03 -9.68 11.49
C VAL A 77 1.45 -10.32 12.75
N CYS A 78 1.22 -9.53 13.79
CA CYS A 78 0.66 -10.00 15.05
C CYS A 78 -0.85 -9.71 15.17
N THR A 79 -1.55 -10.44 16.04
CA THR A 79 -3.01 -10.30 16.26
C THR A 79 -3.45 -8.92 16.76
N ASP A 80 -2.54 -8.14 17.33
CA ASP A 80 -2.76 -6.76 17.77
C ASP A 80 -2.66 -5.74 16.61
N GLY A 81 -2.28 -6.20 15.41
CA GLY A 81 -2.04 -5.36 14.23
C GLY A 81 -0.61 -4.82 14.12
N THR A 82 0.30 -5.23 15.01
CA THR A 82 1.71 -4.85 14.93
C THR A 82 2.40 -5.65 13.82
N LEU A 83 3.09 -4.94 12.92
CA LEU A 83 3.98 -5.54 11.93
C LEU A 83 5.42 -5.36 12.40
N SER A 84 6.18 -6.44 12.44
CA SER A 84 7.59 -6.41 12.84
C SER A 84 8.46 -7.08 11.79
N LEU A 85 9.58 -6.45 11.46
CA LEU A 85 10.55 -6.96 10.50
C LEU A 85 11.79 -7.45 11.23
N TRP A 86 12.18 -8.69 10.95
CA TRP A 86 13.27 -9.39 11.61
C TRP A 86 14.30 -9.82 10.58
N GLU A 87 15.57 -9.61 10.89
CA GLU A 87 16.71 -10.01 10.06
C GLU A 87 17.52 -11.08 10.77
N GLU A 88 17.96 -12.08 10.02
CA GLU A 88 18.84 -13.13 10.50
C GLU A 88 20.26 -12.57 10.65
N VAL A 89 20.79 -12.60 11.89
CA VAL A 89 22.15 -12.15 12.20
C VAL A 89 22.95 -13.35 12.67
N ALA A 90 24.03 -13.64 11.96
CA ALA A 90 25.03 -14.63 12.34
C ALA A 90 26.26 -13.91 12.91
N GLU A 91 26.48 -14.01 14.22
CA GLU A 91 27.74 -13.60 14.85
C GLU A 91 28.63 -14.82 15.06
N ASP A 92 29.93 -14.68 14.77
CA ASP A 92 30.91 -15.76 14.96
C ASP A 92 30.87 -16.25 16.42
N ALA A 93 30.54 -17.53 16.59
CA ALA A 93 30.38 -18.27 17.85
C ALA A 93 29.02 -18.21 18.58
N GLN A 94 27.98 -17.54 18.03
CA GLN A 94 26.61 -17.60 18.58
C GLN A 94 25.66 -18.43 17.70
N PRO A 95 24.61 -19.05 18.28
CA PRO A 95 23.55 -19.66 17.49
C PRO A 95 22.79 -18.57 16.72
N LEU A 96 22.34 -18.87 15.49
CA LEU A 96 21.57 -17.96 14.63
C LEU A 96 20.49 -17.21 15.41
N GLN A 97 20.61 -15.88 15.43
CA GLN A 97 19.65 -14.99 16.10
C GLN A 97 18.86 -14.20 15.08
N TRP A 98 17.63 -13.85 15.45
CA TRP A 98 16.78 -12.95 14.68
C TRP A 98 16.69 -11.62 15.40
N LYS A 99 17.09 -10.55 14.72
CA LYS A 99 17.12 -9.19 15.27
C LYS A 99 16.00 -8.36 14.69
N LEU A 100 15.27 -7.65 15.55
CA LEU A 100 14.26 -6.70 15.13
C LEU A 100 14.91 -5.52 14.40
N CYS A 101 14.48 -5.28 13.16
CA CYS A 101 14.91 -4.16 12.34
C CYS A 101 14.01 -2.96 12.53
N THR A 102 12.71 -3.16 12.31
CA THR A 102 11.70 -2.10 12.38
C THR A 102 10.35 -2.69 12.82
N SER A 103 9.50 -1.84 13.39
CA SER A 103 8.12 -2.17 13.72
C SER A 103 7.17 -1.06 13.26
N PHE A 104 6.02 -1.48 12.74
CA PHE A 104 4.95 -0.59 12.32
C PHE A 104 3.73 -0.87 13.21
N ASN A 105 3.30 0.16 13.94
CA ASN A 105 2.10 0.09 14.77
C ASN A 105 0.92 0.69 14.00
N GLY A 106 -0.12 -0.11 13.74
CA GLY A 106 -1.30 0.24 12.93
C GLY A 106 -2.26 1.27 13.52
N GLY A 107 -1.90 1.97 14.60
CA GLY A 107 -2.82 2.87 15.29
C GLY A 107 -4.07 2.13 15.77
N SER A 108 -5.26 2.65 15.46
CA SER A 108 -6.54 2.02 15.82
C SER A 108 -7.00 0.91 14.87
N ALA A 109 -6.39 0.78 13.69
CA ALA A 109 -6.78 -0.19 12.67
C ALA A 109 -5.86 -1.41 12.69
N GLN A 110 -6.43 -2.61 12.66
CA GLN A 110 -5.67 -3.84 12.67
C GLN A 110 -5.10 -4.13 11.29
N LEU A 111 -3.85 -4.59 11.24
CA LEU A 111 -3.24 -5.06 10.01
C LEU A 111 -3.80 -6.46 9.67
N LEU A 112 -4.39 -6.59 8.49
CA LEU A 112 -4.99 -7.84 8.02
C LEU A 112 -4.03 -8.63 7.13
N ASP A 113 -3.35 -7.94 6.21
CA ASP A 113 -2.44 -8.58 5.29
C ASP A 113 -1.22 -7.72 4.93
N THR A 114 -0.10 -8.35 4.62
CA THR A 114 1.13 -7.74 4.12
C THR A 114 1.78 -8.58 3.03
N GLN A 115 2.35 -7.93 2.03
CA GLN A 115 3.19 -8.58 1.04
C GLN A 115 4.29 -7.68 0.51
N PHE A 116 5.44 -8.29 0.23
CA PHE A 116 6.58 -7.65 -0.42
C PHE A 116 6.50 -7.74 -1.94
N GLY A 117 6.98 -6.69 -2.58
CA GLY A 117 7.05 -6.55 -4.02
C GLY A 117 8.36 -5.93 -4.44
N VAL A 118 9.08 -6.58 -5.35
CA VAL A 118 10.27 -5.97 -5.96
C VAL A 118 9.81 -5.15 -7.16
N SER A 119 10.24 -3.90 -7.22
CA SER A 119 10.00 -2.99 -8.34
C SER A 119 11.33 -2.47 -8.88
N ALA A 120 11.31 -1.83 -10.06
CA ALA A 120 12.49 -1.17 -10.61
C ALA A 120 13.03 -0.05 -9.69
N ALA A 121 12.17 0.57 -8.87
CA ALA A 121 12.54 1.62 -7.92
C ALA A 121 13.14 1.07 -6.61
N GLY A 122 12.91 -0.20 -6.30
CA GLY A 122 13.34 -0.82 -5.04
C GLY A 122 12.29 -1.76 -4.44
N LEU A 123 12.50 -2.13 -3.18
CA LEU A 123 11.60 -2.99 -2.43
C LEU A 123 10.39 -2.18 -1.94
N LYS A 124 9.20 -2.67 -2.28
CA LYS A 124 7.93 -2.14 -1.78
C LYS A 124 7.27 -3.15 -0.86
N MET A 125 6.50 -2.64 0.09
CA MET A 125 5.69 -3.41 1.01
C MET A 125 4.27 -2.86 1.00
N VAL A 126 3.31 -3.70 0.66
CA VAL A 126 1.88 -3.35 0.64
C VAL A 126 1.23 -3.93 1.87
N THR A 127 0.51 -3.10 2.62
CA THR A 127 -0.20 -3.49 3.84
C THR A 127 -1.67 -3.11 3.75
N ALA A 128 -2.56 -4.03 4.12
CA ALA A 128 -4.01 -3.85 4.13
C ALA A 128 -4.56 -3.83 5.56
N TYR A 129 -5.35 -2.82 5.90
CA TYR A 129 -5.88 -2.59 7.25
C TYR A 129 -7.37 -2.87 7.37
N SER A 130 -7.83 -3.09 8.59
CA SER A 130 -9.23 -3.40 8.93
C SER A 130 -10.21 -2.26 8.62
N ASP A 131 -9.75 -1.04 8.46
CA ASP A 131 -10.57 0.11 8.06
C ASP A 131 -10.75 0.24 6.53
N GLY A 132 -10.20 -0.70 5.76
CA GLY A 132 -10.25 -0.71 4.30
C GLY A 132 -9.18 0.15 3.63
N ARG A 133 -8.25 0.72 4.41
CA ARG A 133 -7.09 1.43 3.87
C ARG A 133 -5.98 0.47 3.49
N VAL A 134 -5.24 0.88 2.48
CA VAL A 134 -4.05 0.22 1.96
C VAL A 134 -2.92 1.21 2.06
N LYS A 135 -1.80 0.79 2.63
CA LYS A 135 -0.58 1.59 2.66
C LYS A 135 0.49 0.88 1.86
N VAL A 136 1.19 1.64 1.04
CA VAL A 136 2.35 1.17 0.29
C VAL A 136 3.57 1.87 0.85
N TYR A 137 4.51 1.08 1.36
CA TYR A 137 5.79 1.55 1.84
C TYR A 137 6.89 1.22 0.83
N GLU A 138 7.89 2.08 0.76
CA GLU A 138 9.07 1.92 -0.09
C GLU A 138 10.31 1.97 0.79
N LEU A 139 11.24 1.04 0.53
CA LEU A 139 12.51 0.99 1.22
C LEU A 139 13.47 2.00 0.59
N LEU A 140 13.96 2.96 1.39
CA LEU A 140 14.87 4.00 0.91
C LEU A 140 16.31 3.52 0.75
N ASP A 141 16.75 2.62 1.63
CA ASP A 141 18.08 2.06 1.61
C ASP A 141 18.01 0.53 1.52
N PRO A 142 18.37 -0.09 0.38
CA PRO A 142 18.44 -1.53 0.23
C PRO A 142 19.38 -2.23 1.21
N LEU A 143 20.38 -1.52 1.75
CA LEU A 143 21.38 -2.08 2.67
C LEU A 143 20.90 -2.10 4.12
N GLU A 144 19.92 -1.26 4.47
CA GLU A 144 19.35 -1.18 5.82
C GLU A 144 17.83 -1.28 5.78
N LEU A 145 17.30 -2.43 6.23
CA LEU A 145 15.86 -2.71 6.32
C LEU A 145 15.06 -1.86 7.33
N LYS A 146 15.64 -0.76 7.84
CA LYS A 146 15.04 0.12 8.84
C LYS A 146 14.30 1.30 8.24
N ASN A 147 14.79 1.81 7.11
CA ASN A 147 14.38 3.11 6.56
C ASN A 147 13.25 2.96 5.55
N TRP A 148 12.04 2.75 6.06
CA TRP A 148 10.82 2.65 5.25
C TRP A 148 10.06 3.97 5.20
N GLN A 149 9.68 4.39 4.00
CA GLN A 149 8.86 5.57 3.77
C GLN A 149 7.47 5.19 3.27
N LEU A 150 6.43 5.87 3.75
CA LEU A 150 5.08 5.75 3.21
C LEU A 150 5.04 6.42 1.82
N GLN A 151 4.83 5.63 0.77
CA GLN A 151 4.68 6.10 -0.61
C GLN A 151 3.24 6.52 -0.91
N ALA A 152 2.26 5.72 -0.48
CA ALA A 152 0.86 5.97 -0.77
C ALA A 152 -0.07 5.41 0.30
N GLU A 153 -1.20 6.09 0.51
CA GLU A 153 -2.32 5.65 1.34
C GLU A 153 -3.62 5.88 0.57
N PHE A 154 -4.41 4.81 0.36
CA PHE A 154 -5.67 4.86 -0.37
C PHE A 154 -6.64 3.78 0.12
N GLN A 155 -7.87 3.79 -0.37
CA GLN A 155 -8.88 2.76 -0.08
C GLN A 155 -9.16 1.93 -1.34
N ASN A 156 -9.64 0.70 -1.16
CA ASN A 156 -9.99 -0.18 -2.28
C ASN A 156 -11.31 0.20 -2.98
N VAL A 157 -11.46 1.46 -3.38
CA VAL A 157 -12.67 2.02 -4.01
C VAL A 157 -12.28 2.77 -5.29
N ILE A 158 -13.08 2.64 -6.35
CA ILE A 158 -12.84 3.30 -7.65
C ILE A 158 -13.37 4.74 -7.64
N ASP A 159 -14.47 5.00 -6.91
CA ASP A 159 -15.03 6.34 -6.73
C ASP A 159 -14.43 7.07 -5.53
N SER A 160 -14.30 8.40 -5.69
CA SER A 160 -13.67 9.29 -4.71
C SER A 160 -14.30 9.19 -3.30
N VAL A 161 -13.38 9.06 -2.33
CA VAL A 161 -13.36 8.99 -0.84
C VAL A 161 -14.56 9.53 -0.02
N SER A 162 -15.56 10.20 -0.59
CA SER A 162 -16.62 10.89 0.18
C SER A 162 -17.87 10.07 0.50
N THR A 163 -18.03 8.83 0.02
CA THR A 163 -19.30 8.07 0.14
C THR A 163 -19.26 6.87 1.07
N VAL A 164 -18.07 6.46 1.53
CA VAL A 164 -17.93 5.24 2.34
C VAL A 164 -17.86 5.60 3.81
N GLY A 165 -18.85 5.15 4.59
CA GLY A 165 -18.86 5.26 6.05
C GLY A 165 -17.73 4.45 6.70
N PRO A 166 -17.69 4.34 8.03
CA PRO A 166 -16.69 3.53 8.71
C PRO A 166 -16.79 2.06 8.24
N ALA A 167 -15.84 1.63 7.43
CA ALA A 167 -15.75 0.25 6.96
C ALA A 167 -15.07 -0.63 8.01
N MET A 168 -15.54 -1.87 8.14
CA MET A 168 -14.84 -2.90 8.89
C MET A 168 -14.60 -4.09 7.97
N CYS A 169 -13.33 -4.28 7.63
CA CYS A 169 -12.82 -5.43 6.90
C CYS A 169 -12.46 -6.53 7.91
N LEU A 170 -12.99 -7.72 7.67
CA LEU A 170 -12.74 -8.94 8.45
C LEU A 170 -11.46 -9.63 8.00
N SER A 171 -11.17 -9.60 6.70
CA SER A 171 -9.98 -10.19 6.09
C SER A 171 -9.56 -9.40 4.86
N ALA A 172 -8.30 -9.50 4.50
CA ALA A 172 -7.72 -8.97 3.28
C ALA A 172 -6.76 -10.00 2.68
N SER A 173 -6.61 -9.97 1.37
CA SER A 173 -5.62 -10.79 0.67
C SER A 173 -4.96 -9.97 -0.44
N ILE A 174 -3.64 -9.88 -0.37
CA ILE A 174 -2.78 -9.19 -1.33
C ILE A 174 -1.99 -10.24 -2.11
N SER A 175 -1.85 -10.02 -3.42
CA SER A 175 -0.90 -10.75 -4.26
C SER A 175 -0.12 -9.80 -5.18
N TRP A 176 1.20 -9.71 -5.00
CA TRP A 176 2.08 -8.91 -5.84
C TRP A 176 2.30 -9.55 -7.22
N ASN A 177 2.40 -8.74 -8.28
CA ASN A 177 2.74 -9.24 -9.61
C ASN A 177 4.20 -9.76 -9.63
N PRO A 178 4.42 -11.07 -9.79
CA PRO A 178 5.75 -11.68 -9.70
C PRO A 178 6.66 -11.35 -10.90
N ARG A 179 6.17 -10.65 -11.91
CA ARG A 179 6.95 -10.28 -13.08
C ARG A 179 8.13 -9.38 -12.71
N ARG A 180 9.28 -9.76 -13.26
CA ARG A 180 10.54 -9.02 -13.16
C ARG A 180 10.90 -8.53 -14.55
N GLY A 181 10.63 -7.26 -14.83
CA GLY A 181 11.01 -6.62 -16.09
C GLY A 181 11.06 -5.11 -15.93
N GLU A 182 12.10 -4.48 -16.51
CA GLU A 182 12.35 -3.04 -16.41
C GLU A 182 11.25 -2.17 -17.04
N SER A 183 10.41 -2.75 -17.91
CA SER A 183 9.44 -2.03 -18.74
C SER A 183 7.99 -2.10 -18.25
N GLN A 184 7.67 -2.86 -17.20
CA GLN A 184 6.32 -2.87 -16.63
C GLN A 184 6.26 -2.12 -15.30
N GLU A 185 5.15 -1.41 -15.12
CA GLU A 185 4.85 -0.72 -13.88
C GLU A 185 4.62 -1.73 -12.76
N SER A 186 4.81 -1.29 -11.51
CA SER A 186 4.55 -2.13 -10.35
C SER A 186 3.05 -2.38 -10.24
N SER A 187 2.64 -3.64 -10.15
CA SER A 187 1.24 -3.99 -9.99
C SER A 187 1.04 -5.01 -8.88
N PHE A 188 -0.12 -4.96 -8.26
CA PHE A 188 -0.58 -6.00 -7.34
C PHE A 188 -2.09 -6.11 -7.40
N VAL A 189 -2.61 -7.23 -6.91
CA VAL A 189 -4.04 -7.45 -6.75
C VAL A 189 -4.38 -7.48 -5.27
N LEU A 190 -5.54 -6.93 -4.94
CA LEU A 190 -6.05 -6.85 -3.58
C LEU A 190 -7.52 -7.24 -3.55
N GLY A 191 -7.90 -8.04 -2.56
CA GLY A 191 -9.28 -8.32 -2.21
C GLY A 191 -9.54 -8.10 -0.73
N PHE A 192 -10.74 -7.63 -0.39
CA PHE A 192 -11.21 -7.51 0.98
C PHE A 192 -12.46 -8.37 1.20
N SER A 193 -12.61 -8.83 2.43
CA SER A 193 -13.88 -9.31 2.96
C SER A 193 -14.34 -8.31 4.01
N SER A 194 -15.37 -7.53 3.70
CA SER A 194 -15.85 -6.45 4.56
C SER A 194 -17.37 -6.45 4.66
N ASN A 195 -17.87 -5.65 5.61
CA ASN A 195 -19.28 -5.33 5.75
C ASN A 195 -19.78 -4.33 4.69
N THR A 196 -18.88 -3.79 3.88
CA THR A 196 -19.13 -2.72 2.92
C THR A 196 -18.93 -3.26 1.50
N PRO A 197 -20.02 -3.53 0.75
CA PRO A 197 -19.98 -4.15 -0.57
C PRO A 197 -18.95 -3.53 -1.54
N GLN A 198 -18.79 -2.22 -1.51
CA GLN A 198 -17.92 -1.47 -2.43
C GLN A 198 -16.42 -1.83 -2.29
N LEU A 199 -16.01 -2.30 -1.11
CA LEU A 199 -14.63 -2.72 -0.85
C LEU A 199 -14.38 -4.19 -1.21
N ASN A 200 -15.43 -4.99 -1.31
CA ASN A 200 -15.34 -6.44 -1.47
C ASN A 200 -14.85 -6.84 -2.87
N SER A 201 -15.03 -5.99 -3.89
CA SER A 201 -14.52 -6.31 -5.22
C SER A 201 -12.99 -6.32 -5.26
N ALA A 202 -12.43 -7.43 -5.74
CA ALA A 202 -11.00 -7.58 -5.97
C ALA A 202 -10.56 -6.65 -7.11
N LYS A 203 -9.47 -5.90 -6.90
CA LYS A 203 -8.97 -4.91 -7.86
C LYS A 203 -7.48 -5.09 -8.10
N VAL A 204 -7.08 -4.84 -9.34
CA VAL A 204 -5.67 -4.74 -9.74
C VAL A 204 -5.27 -3.28 -9.67
N TRP A 205 -4.23 -3.01 -8.89
CA TRP A 205 -3.63 -1.71 -8.71
C TRP A 205 -2.30 -1.66 -9.45
N GLU A 206 -2.07 -0.59 -10.20
CA GLU A 206 -0.85 -0.34 -10.95
C GLU A 206 -0.29 1.03 -10.57
N PHE A 207 1.04 1.12 -10.49
CA PHE A 207 1.73 2.35 -10.13
C PHE A 207 2.05 3.19 -11.36
N ASP A 208 1.27 4.25 -11.55
CA ASP A 208 1.46 5.22 -12.62
C ASP A 208 2.69 6.09 -12.30
N GLN A 209 3.77 5.87 -13.05
CA GLN A 209 5.03 6.59 -12.84
C GLN A 209 4.92 8.07 -13.21
N ALA A 210 4.07 8.43 -14.18
CA ALA A 210 3.95 9.81 -14.66
C ALA A 210 3.32 10.72 -13.60
N HIS A 211 2.34 10.19 -12.85
CA HIS A 211 1.64 10.94 -11.81
C HIS A 211 2.05 10.55 -10.38
N GLN A 212 2.98 9.59 -10.22
CA GLN A 212 3.46 9.09 -8.92
C GLN A 212 2.34 8.65 -7.99
N ARG A 213 1.38 7.87 -8.52
CA ARG A 213 0.20 7.41 -7.77
C ARG A 213 -0.22 6.01 -8.17
N TRP A 214 -0.88 5.32 -7.26
CA TRP A 214 -1.50 4.03 -7.52
C TRP A 214 -2.90 4.22 -8.11
N LEU A 215 -3.20 3.50 -9.19
CA LEU A 215 -4.49 3.55 -9.88
C LEU A 215 -5.11 2.16 -9.99
N PRO A 216 -6.44 2.03 -9.85
CA PRO A 216 -7.13 0.78 -10.11
C PRO A 216 -7.28 0.60 -11.63
N VAL A 217 -6.57 -0.36 -12.21
CA VAL A 217 -6.56 -0.62 -13.66
C VAL A 217 -7.55 -1.69 -14.11
N ALA A 218 -7.92 -2.60 -13.20
CA ALA A 218 -8.93 -3.62 -13.44
C ALA A 218 -9.73 -3.95 -12.17
N GLU A 219 -11.03 -4.18 -12.33
CA GLU A 219 -11.89 -4.73 -11.29
C GLU A 219 -12.24 -6.17 -11.65
N LEU A 220 -11.83 -7.11 -10.81
CA LEU A 220 -11.97 -8.55 -11.02
C LEU A 220 -13.33 -9.07 -10.53
N ALA A 221 -14.39 -8.42 -10.99
CA ALA A 221 -15.76 -8.78 -10.69
C ALA A 221 -16.57 -8.85 -12.00
N SER A 222 -17.50 -9.82 -12.07
CA SER A 222 -18.48 -9.81 -13.17
C SER A 222 -19.49 -8.69 -12.90
N PRO A 223 -20.07 -8.04 -13.95
CA PRO A 223 -21.07 -7.00 -13.74
C PRO A 223 -22.22 -7.50 -12.85
N GLY A 224 -22.42 -6.86 -11.69
CA GLY A 224 -23.42 -7.25 -10.68
C GLY A 224 -22.91 -8.20 -9.58
N ASP A 225 -21.62 -8.55 -9.56
CA ASP A 225 -21.00 -9.48 -8.61
C ASP A 225 -20.05 -8.79 -7.61
N ASN A 226 -20.09 -7.45 -7.55
CA ASN A 226 -19.12 -6.62 -6.83
C ASN A 226 -19.26 -6.69 -5.30
N ASP A 227 -20.30 -7.35 -4.78
CA ASP A 227 -20.56 -7.51 -3.34
C ASP A 227 -19.95 -8.81 -2.77
N ASN A 228 -19.36 -9.66 -3.61
CA ASN A 228 -18.81 -10.92 -3.12
C ASN A 228 -17.57 -10.68 -2.27
N GLN A 229 -17.65 -11.05 -0.99
CA GLN A 229 -16.49 -11.12 -0.11
C GLN A 229 -15.39 -11.99 -0.72
N VAL A 230 -14.19 -11.45 -0.73
CA VAL A 230 -12.99 -12.11 -1.23
C VAL A 230 -12.21 -12.67 -0.06
N TYR A 231 -11.98 -13.98 -0.07
CA TYR A 231 -11.28 -14.68 1.00
C TYR A 231 -9.78 -14.73 0.77
N ALA A 232 -9.38 -15.03 -0.47
CA ALA A 232 -8.00 -15.11 -0.89
C ALA A 232 -7.83 -14.68 -2.35
N VAL A 233 -6.69 -14.10 -2.67
CA VAL A 233 -6.29 -13.72 -4.03
C VAL A 233 -4.85 -14.13 -4.27
N THR A 234 -4.54 -14.65 -5.45
CA THR A 234 -3.17 -14.99 -5.82
C THR A 234 -2.88 -14.75 -7.30
N TRP A 235 -1.74 -14.12 -7.58
CA TRP A 235 -1.24 -13.79 -8.92
C TRP A 235 -0.25 -14.87 -9.36
N ALA A 236 -0.48 -15.46 -10.54
CA ALA A 236 0.35 -16.54 -11.05
C ALA A 236 1.67 -16.01 -11.64
N PRO A 237 2.81 -16.65 -11.37
CA PRO A 237 4.06 -16.41 -12.10
C PRO A 237 3.86 -16.55 -13.60
N ASN A 238 4.19 -15.53 -14.39
CA ASN A 238 4.04 -15.62 -15.84
C ASN A 238 5.34 -15.99 -16.54
N ILE A 239 5.42 -17.25 -16.97
CA ILE A 239 6.49 -17.75 -17.83
C ILE A 239 5.96 -17.92 -19.26
N GLY A 240 6.19 -16.91 -20.10
CA GLY A 240 5.95 -17.01 -21.55
C GLY A 240 4.50 -16.92 -22.02
N ARG A 241 3.53 -16.55 -21.15
CA ARG A 241 2.12 -16.35 -21.55
C ARG A 241 1.88 -14.91 -22.00
N PRO A 242 1.06 -14.68 -23.03
CA PRO A 242 0.71 -13.32 -23.49
C PRO A 242 -0.33 -12.61 -22.61
N TYR A 243 -0.67 -13.18 -21.45
CA TYR A 243 -1.64 -12.68 -20.48
C TYR A 243 -1.22 -13.09 -19.07
N GLU A 244 -1.63 -12.33 -18.07
CA GLU A 244 -1.51 -12.68 -16.66
C GLU A 244 -2.66 -13.56 -16.20
N VAL A 245 -2.42 -14.38 -15.18
CA VAL A 245 -3.43 -15.23 -14.57
C VAL A 245 -3.58 -14.87 -13.11
N ILE A 246 -4.81 -14.61 -12.68
CA ILE A 246 -5.14 -14.28 -11.28
C ILE A 246 -6.24 -15.24 -10.81
N ALA A 247 -6.06 -15.84 -9.65
CA ALA A 247 -7.07 -16.64 -8.97
C ALA A 247 -7.68 -15.86 -7.81
N ILE A 248 -9.01 -15.89 -7.71
CA ILE A 248 -9.77 -15.25 -6.63
C ILE A 248 -10.72 -16.25 -6.02
N ALA A 249 -10.64 -16.42 -4.70
CA ALA A 249 -11.58 -17.18 -3.92
C ALA A 249 -12.71 -16.28 -3.39
N THR A 250 -13.94 -16.62 -3.74
CA THR A 250 -15.16 -15.99 -3.24
C THR A 250 -16.09 -17.05 -2.66
N HIS A 251 -17.22 -16.64 -2.08
CA HIS A 251 -18.25 -17.59 -1.61
C HIS A 251 -18.85 -18.46 -2.75
N LYS A 252 -18.74 -18.04 -4.01
CA LYS A 252 -19.24 -18.80 -5.17
C LYS A 252 -18.26 -19.89 -5.65
N GLY A 253 -17.06 -19.91 -5.08
CA GLY A 253 -15.95 -20.75 -5.52
C GLY A 253 -14.74 -19.93 -5.96
N ILE A 254 -13.78 -20.62 -6.56
CA ILE A 254 -12.53 -20.02 -7.03
C ILE A 254 -12.71 -19.62 -8.49
N SER A 255 -12.42 -18.37 -8.84
CA SER A 255 -12.49 -17.87 -10.21
C SER A 255 -11.10 -17.61 -10.75
N ILE A 256 -10.85 -18.07 -11.98
CA ILE A 256 -9.59 -17.83 -12.70
C ILE A 256 -9.82 -16.78 -13.78
N TRP A 257 -8.99 -15.74 -13.76
CA TRP A 257 -9.06 -14.58 -14.63
C TRP A 257 -7.79 -14.45 -15.47
N HIS A 258 -7.95 -14.17 -16.76
CA HIS A 258 -6.88 -13.67 -17.60
C HIS A 258 -6.93 -12.14 -17.67
N LEU A 259 -5.81 -11.51 -17.39
CA LEU A 259 -5.60 -10.08 -17.54
C LEU A 259 -4.64 -9.86 -18.72
N GLY A 260 -5.09 -9.11 -19.71
CA GLY A 260 -4.29 -8.75 -20.88
C GLY A 260 -3.15 -7.82 -20.51
N LEU A 261 -2.04 -7.90 -21.25
CA LEU A 261 -0.85 -7.08 -21.02
C LEU A 261 -0.90 -5.72 -21.72
N ASN A 262 -1.70 -5.63 -22.78
CA ASN A 262 -1.83 -4.42 -23.57
C ASN A 262 -3.11 -3.70 -23.16
N PRO A 263 -3.04 -2.40 -22.80
CA PRO A 263 -4.23 -1.61 -22.57
C PRO A 263 -4.99 -1.40 -23.88
N ASP A 264 -6.32 -1.43 -23.79
CA ASP A 264 -7.21 -1.04 -24.88
C ASP A 264 -7.06 0.46 -25.20
N SER A 265 -7.69 0.95 -26.27
CA SER A 265 -7.70 2.39 -26.64
C SER A 265 -8.13 3.34 -25.51
N ASN A 266 -8.83 2.81 -24.50
CA ASN A 266 -9.33 3.54 -23.34
C ASN A 266 -8.41 3.42 -22.11
N GLY A 267 -7.22 2.82 -22.23
CA GLY A 267 -6.26 2.65 -21.14
C GLY A 267 -6.60 1.55 -20.14
N ARG A 268 -7.65 0.74 -20.37
CA ARG A 268 -8.02 -0.39 -19.50
C ARG A 268 -7.41 -1.69 -20.01
N LEU A 269 -6.96 -2.54 -19.09
CA LEU A 269 -6.48 -3.88 -19.43
C LEU A 269 -7.67 -4.80 -19.73
N SER A 270 -7.56 -5.61 -20.80
CA SER A 270 -8.61 -6.55 -21.16
C SER A 270 -8.74 -7.64 -20.08
N LEU A 271 -9.93 -7.84 -19.54
CA LEU A 271 -10.15 -8.80 -18.46
C LEU A 271 -11.14 -9.89 -18.88
N LYS A 272 -10.78 -11.16 -18.68
CA LYS A 272 -11.62 -12.31 -19.04
C LYS A 272 -11.63 -13.38 -17.95
N LYS A 273 -12.82 -13.70 -17.42
CA LYS A 273 -13.04 -14.85 -16.54
C LYS A 273 -13.10 -16.14 -17.37
N ILE A 274 -12.31 -17.14 -17.01
CA ILE A 274 -12.13 -18.35 -17.84
C ILE A 274 -12.63 -19.60 -17.16
N ALA A 275 -12.47 -19.70 -15.85
CA ALA A 275 -12.96 -20.83 -15.09
C ALA A 275 -13.57 -20.39 -13.76
N VAL A 276 -14.53 -21.20 -13.31
CA VAL A 276 -15.00 -21.23 -11.94
C VAL A 276 -14.76 -22.65 -11.43
N LEU A 277 -13.85 -22.78 -10.48
CA LEU A 277 -13.50 -24.03 -9.83
C LEU A 277 -14.41 -24.18 -8.63
N SER A 278 -15.28 -25.18 -8.68
CA SER A 278 -16.23 -25.52 -7.64
C SER A 278 -15.88 -26.92 -7.15
N GLY A 279 -15.45 -27.01 -5.89
CA GLY A 279 -15.04 -28.28 -5.27
C GLY A 279 -14.96 -28.18 -3.76
N HIS A 280 -14.44 -27.05 -3.25
CA HIS A 280 -14.40 -26.81 -1.82
C HIS A 280 -15.80 -26.61 -1.21
N LYS A 281 -16.02 -27.23 -0.05
CA LYS A 281 -17.23 -27.03 0.76
C LYS A 281 -16.97 -25.94 1.81
N GLY A 282 -17.21 -24.69 1.44
CA GLY A 282 -17.04 -23.54 2.31
C GLY A 282 -15.97 -22.59 1.82
N GLU A 283 -15.44 -21.79 2.74
CA GLU A 283 -14.47 -20.73 2.45
C GLU A 283 -13.10 -21.33 2.10
N VAL A 284 -12.42 -20.73 1.13
CA VAL A 284 -11.05 -21.08 0.76
C VAL A 284 -10.12 -20.14 1.51
N TRP A 285 -9.23 -20.70 2.32
CA TRP A 285 -8.37 -19.95 3.24
C TRP A 285 -7.08 -19.48 2.57
N GLN A 286 -6.46 -20.35 1.78
CA GLN A 286 -5.18 -20.05 1.14
C GLN A 286 -5.13 -20.63 -0.27
N MET A 287 -4.43 -19.91 -1.13
CA MET A 287 -4.18 -20.29 -2.52
C MET A 287 -2.74 -19.97 -2.88
N GLU A 288 -2.05 -20.90 -3.52
CA GLU A 288 -0.66 -20.74 -3.91
C GLU A 288 -0.40 -21.36 -5.29
N TRP A 289 0.31 -20.63 -6.14
CA TRP A 289 0.72 -21.09 -7.45
C TRP A 289 2.04 -21.82 -7.37
N ASP A 290 2.22 -22.81 -8.25
CA ASP A 290 3.54 -23.35 -8.51
C ASP A 290 4.44 -22.32 -9.19
N MET A 291 5.76 -22.57 -9.20
CA MET A 291 6.73 -21.65 -9.80
C MET A 291 6.52 -21.42 -11.30
N SER A 292 5.87 -22.36 -12.01
CA SER A 292 5.54 -22.18 -13.43
C SER A 292 4.22 -21.41 -13.67
N GLY A 293 3.40 -21.25 -12.63
CA GLY A 293 2.08 -20.63 -12.70
C GLY A 293 1.04 -21.46 -13.46
N MET A 294 1.24 -22.78 -13.57
CA MET A 294 0.37 -23.74 -14.27
C MET A 294 -0.54 -24.52 -13.32
N THR A 295 -0.09 -24.77 -12.10
CA THR A 295 -0.80 -25.53 -11.08
C THR A 295 -1.11 -24.64 -9.89
N LEU A 296 -2.36 -24.64 -9.46
CA LEU A 296 -2.86 -23.90 -8.30
C LEU A 296 -3.18 -24.89 -7.18
N ALA A 297 -2.59 -24.68 -6.00
CA ALA A 297 -2.99 -25.38 -4.78
C ALA A 297 -3.97 -24.52 -3.99
N THR A 298 -5.08 -25.11 -3.53
CA THR A 298 -6.06 -24.44 -2.69
C THR A 298 -6.38 -25.23 -1.43
N THR A 299 -6.60 -24.52 -0.32
CA THR A 299 -7.01 -25.10 0.96
C THR A 299 -8.30 -24.46 1.43
N GLY A 300 -9.22 -25.26 1.98
CA GLY A 300 -10.54 -24.80 2.36
C GLY A 300 -10.99 -25.25 3.74
N ASN A 301 -12.14 -24.73 4.16
CA ASN A 301 -12.77 -25.06 5.44
C ASN A 301 -13.23 -26.54 5.53
N ASP A 302 -13.27 -27.23 4.40
CA ASP A 302 -13.52 -28.67 4.33
C ASP A 302 -12.31 -29.51 4.77
N GLY A 303 -11.17 -28.88 5.07
CA GLY A 303 -9.94 -29.55 5.48
C GLY A 303 -9.23 -30.26 4.33
N SER A 304 -9.71 -30.12 3.09
CA SER A 304 -9.08 -30.70 1.91
C SER A 304 -8.07 -29.74 1.29
N VAL A 305 -7.04 -30.32 0.67
CA VAL A 305 -6.12 -29.60 -0.23
C VAL A 305 -6.41 -30.07 -1.64
N ARG A 306 -6.64 -29.14 -2.57
CA ARG A 306 -6.92 -29.44 -3.97
C ARG A 306 -5.83 -28.87 -4.87
N LEU A 307 -5.42 -29.63 -5.87
CA LEU A 307 -4.55 -29.19 -6.95
C LEU A 307 -5.36 -29.01 -8.22
N TRP A 308 -5.22 -27.86 -8.84
CA TRP A 308 -5.91 -27.50 -10.07
C TRP A 308 -4.89 -27.24 -11.16
N GLN A 309 -5.11 -27.80 -12.34
CA GLN A 309 -4.23 -27.61 -13.48
C GLN A 309 -5.03 -27.22 -14.72
N SER A 310 -4.42 -26.38 -15.56
CA SER A 310 -4.99 -26.03 -16.86
C SER A 310 -4.55 -27.04 -17.92
N SER A 311 -5.52 -27.63 -18.62
CA SER A 311 -5.30 -28.43 -19.82
C SER A 311 -4.83 -27.57 -21.00
N LEU A 312 -4.24 -28.19 -22.03
CA LEU A 312 -3.80 -27.51 -23.26
C LEU A 312 -4.92 -26.72 -23.99
N ASN A 313 -6.18 -27.08 -23.75
CA ASN A 313 -7.36 -26.40 -24.28
C ASN A 313 -7.80 -25.18 -23.43
N GLY A 314 -7.07 -24.84 -22.35
CA GLY A 314 -7.38 -23.76 -21.43
C GLY A 314 -8.49 -24.10 -20.42
N VAL A 315 -8.95 -25.35 -20.37
CA VAL A 315 -9.94 -25.80 -19.38
C VAL A 315 -9.21 -26.22 -18.10
N TRP A 316 -9.74 -25.78 -16.97
CA TRP A 316 -9.22 -26.12 -15.66
C TRP A 316 -9.87 -27.38 -15.12
N HIS A 317 -9.05 -28.28 -14.58
CA HIS A 317 -9.51 -29.51 -13.94
C HIS A 317 -8.84 -29.69 -12.58
N GLU A 318 -9.52 -30.43 -11.72
CA GLU A 318 -8.94 -30.92 -10.47
C GLU A 318 -8.00 -32.09 -10.80
N GLU A 319 -6.72 -31.94 -10.49
CA GLU A 319 -5.68 -32.95 -10.72
C GLU A 319 -5.62 -33.93 -9.54
N ALA A 320 -5.68 -33.40 -8.32
CA ALA A 320 -5.63 -34.19 -7.10
C ALA A 320 -6.40 -33.52 -5.96
N THR A 321 -6.94 -34.35 -5.06
CA THR A 321 -7.49 -33.92 -3.78
C THR A 321 -6.86 -34.74 -2.66
N PHE A 322 -6.33 -34.03 -1.67
CA PHE A 322 -5.83 -34.60 -0.43
C PHE A 322 -6.85 -34.35 0.66
N GLU A 323 -7.50 -35.42 1.11
CA GLU A 323 -8.41 -35.37 2.24
C GLU A 323 -7.64 -35.54 3.55
N PRO A 324 -8.08 -34.92 4.65
CA PRO A 324 -7.44 -35.13 5.94
C PRO A 324 -7.57 -36.60 6.30
N THR A 325 -6.46 -37.24 6.69
CA THR A 325 -6.50 -38.59 7.26
C THR A 325 -7.41 -38.57 8.48
N SER A 326 -8.63 -39.10 8.34
CA SER A 326 -9.51 -39.33 9.48
C SER A 326 -8.76 -40.18 10.49
N SER A 327 -8.61 -39.70 11.72
CA SER A 327 -8.23 -40.57 12.83
C SER A 327 -9.18 -41.78 12.83
N PRO A 328 -8.69 -43.01 13.09
CA PRO A 328 -9.56 -44.18 13.19
C PRO A 328 -10.68 -43.89 14.20
N GLU A 329 -11.90 -44.35 13.89
CA GLU A 329 -13.13 -44.07 14.63
C GLU A 329 -12.93 -44.12 16.15
N PRO A 330 -13.57 -43.22 16.92
CA PRO A 330 -13.55 -43.32 18.36
C PRO A 330 -14.22 -44.64 18.77
N ASN A 331 -13.47 -45.48 19.52
CA ASN A 331 -13.96 -46.69 20.14
C ASN A 331 -15.36 -46.48 20.74
N PRO A 332 -16.35 -47.35 20.47
CA PRO A 332 -17.73 -47.20 20.95
C PRO A 332 -17.90 -47.27 22.49
N PHE A 333 -16.81 -47.26 23.26
CA PHE A 333 -16.81 -47.35 24.73
C PHE A 333 -16.25 -46.13 25.48
N SER A 334 -15.84 -45.04 24.82
CA SER A 334 -15.48 -43.80 25.56
C SER A 334 -16.72 -42.98 25.89
N ARG A 335 -17.41 -43.35 26.96
CA ARG A 335 -18.56 -42.63 27.51
C ARG A 335 -18.09 -41.37 28.27
N ASN A 336 -18.54 -40.21 27.79
CA ASN A 336 -18.68 -38.91 28.46
C ASN A 336 -17.49 -38.33 29.24
N ARG A 337 -16.79 -37.39 28.59
CA ARG A 337 -16.40 -36.13 29.23
C ARG A 337 -16.52 -35.01 28.20
N GLU A 338 -17.64 -34.30 28.23
CA GLU A 338 -17.88 -33.13 27.38
C GLU A 338 -16.83 -32.05 27.68
N SER A 339 -15.90 -31.83 26.76
CA SER A 339 -15.14 -30.58 26.66
C SER A 339 -15.90 -29.64 25.75
N LYS A 340 -16.71 -28.76 26.33
CA LYS A 340 -17.29 -27.60 25.66
C LYS A 340 -16.17 -26.62 25.30
N PHE A 341 -15.70 -26.59 24.05
CA PHE A 341 -14.99 -25.44 23.52
C PHE A 341 -15.22 -25.29 22.01
N TYR A 342 -15.37 -24.02 21.61
CA TYR A 342 -15.64 -23.47 20.28
C TYR A 342 -17.06 -23.66 19.72
N THR A 343 -17.94 -22.78 20.18
CA THR A 343 -19.13 -22.35 19.43
C THR A 343 -18.87 -20.93 18.94
N GLU A 344 -19.11 -20.74 17.65
CA GLU A 344 -19.09 -19.49 16.88
C GLU A 344 -19.69 -18.29 17.65
N ARG A 345 -19.02 -17.13 17.60
CA ARG A 345 -19.68 -15.85 17.91
C ARG A 345 -20.10 -15.16 16.62
N ARG A 346 -21.33 -15.44 16.19
CA ARG A 346 -22.13 -14.47 15.42
C ARG A 346 -22.58 -13.36 16.36
N ILE A 347 -22.18 -12.11 16.07
CA ILE A 347 -22.73 -10.92 16.75
C ILE A 347 -24.11 -10.65 16.15
N GLY A 348 -25.15 -11.15 16.83
CA GLY A 348 -26.54 -10.82 16.55
C GLY A 348 -26.95 -9.53 17.25
N SER A 349 -27.24 -8.51 16.44
CA SER A 349 -27.92 -7.28 16.87
C SER A 349 -29.27 -7.60 17.54
N LYS A 350 -29.49 -7.08 18.76
CA LYS A 350 -30.83 -6.98 19.35
C LYS A 350 -31.01 -5.63 20.06
N ASN A 351 -31.87 -4.82 19.45
CA ASN A 351 -32.61 -3.72 20.07
C ASN A 351 -33.34 -4.18 21.35
N ARG A 352 -33.20 -3.42 22.45
CA ARG A 352 -34.27 -3.24 23.43
C ARG A 352 -34.27 -1.83 24.01
N ARG A 353 -35.43 -1.19 23.90
CA ARG A 353 -35.85 0.06 24.55
C ARG A 353 -36.30 -0.21 25.99
N GLY A 354 -36.15 0.81 26.84
CA GLY A 354 -36.80 1.00 28.14
C GLY A 354 -36.06 0.31 29.30
N GLY A 355 -35.71 0.96 30.41
CA GLY A 355 -36.05 2.26 30.97
C GLY A 355 -35.93 2.11 32.48
N GLY A 356 -35.16 2.96 33.15
CA GLY A 356 -34.95 2.90 34.61
C GLY A 356 -33.65 3.57 35.02
N GLY A 357 -33.69 4.89 35.18
CA GLY A 357 -32.56 5.70 35.60
C GLY A 357 -32.28 5.59 37.10
N ILE A 358 -30.99 5.65 37.43
CA ILE A 358 -30.50 6.20 38.70
C ILE A 358 -29.33 7.11 38.33
N VAL A 359 -29.49 8.38 38.69
CA VAL A 359 -28.56 9.49 38.49
C VAL A 359 -27.47 9.41 39.57
N CYS A 360 -26.21 9.47 39.18
CA CYS A 360 -25.16 10.01 40.06
C CYS A 360 -24.07 10.68 39.22
N GLY A 361 -23.75 11.91 39.59
CA GLY A 361 -23.08 12.92 38.78
C GLY A 361 -21.69 12.54 38.30
N VAL A 362 -21.44 12.80 37.01
CA VAL A 362 -20.11 12.96 36.45
C VAL A 362 -19.99 14.41 36.01
N VAL A 363 -18.97 15.05 36.56
CA VAL A 363 -18.53 16.41 36.32
C VAL A 363 -18.29 16.61 34.82
N VAL A 364 -19.07 17.51 34.22
CA VAL A 364 -18.82 18.03 32.87
C VAL A 364 -17.59 18.92 32.95
N PHE A 365 -16.44 18.41 32.52
CA PHE A 365 -15.37 19.28 32.07
C PHE A 365 -15.68 19.74 30.63
N PRO A 366 -15.40 21.01 30.31
CA PRO A 366 -15.84 21.62 29.07
C PRO A 366 -15.09 21.02 27.87
N ILE A 367 -15.87 20.85 26.82
CA ILE A 367 -15.50 20.78 25.40
C ILE A 367 -14.16 21.48 25.13
N ASP A 368 -13.23 20.73 24.55
CA ASP A 368 -11.93 21.24 24.13
C ASP A 368 -12.11 22.22 22.94
N PRO A 369 -11.64 23.48 23.01
CA PRO A 369 -11.82 24.49 21.95
C PRO A 369 -10.98 24.28 20.67
N TRP A 370 -10.25 23.17 20.54
CA TRP A 370 -9.25 22.95 19.47
C TRP A 370 -9.54 21.76 18.55
N ALA A 371 -10.77 21.26 18.51
CA ALA A 371 -11.19 20.31 17.47
C ALA A 371 -11.82 21.09 16.31
N PRO A 372 -11.22 21.12 15.11
CA PRO A 372 -11.87 21.84 14.06
C PRO A 372 -12.42 20.78 13.09
N SER A 373 -13.74 20.60 13.14
CA SER A 373 -14.51 20.04 12.03
C SER A 373 -14.45 21.07 10.90
N ILE A 374 -13.37 21.06 10.12
CA ILE A 374 -13.14 22.06 9.08
C ILE A 374 -13.39 21.44 7.72
N ASP A 375 -14.39 21.96 7.00
CA ASP A 375 -14.56 21.73 5.58
C ASP A 375 -13.30 22.23 4.86
N SER A 376 -12.63 21.37 4.07
CA SER A 376 -11.38 21.69 3.36
C SER A 376 -11.45 22.96 2.49
N GLN A 377 -12.65 23.31 2.00
CA GLN A 377 -12.92 24.57 1.30
C GLN A 377 -12.74 25.82 2.17
N SER A 378 -13.02 25.72 3.48
CA SER A 378 -12.83 26.82 4.44
C SER A 378 -11.38 27.00 4.88
N ILE A 379 -10.58 25.92 4.95
CA ILE A 379 -9.12 26.02 5.21
C ILE A 379 -8.44 26.76 4.06
N ALA A 380 -8.73 26.40 2.81
CA ALA A 380 -8.11 27.01 1.65
C ALA A 380 -8.40 28.52 1.57
N SER A 381 -9.64 28.93 1.84
CA SER A 381 -10.02 30.35 1.86
C SER A 381 -9.42 31.13 3.04
N GLN A 382 -9.34 30.51 4.22
CA GLN A 382 -8.69 31.12 5.40
C GLN A 382 -7.17 31.24 5.23
N LEU A 383 -6.50 30.22 4.68
CA LEU A 383 -5.07 30.25 4.37
C LEU A 383 -4.75 31.23 3.24
N PHE A 384 -5.60 31.33 2.22
CA PHE A 384 -5.47 32.32 1.16
C PHE A 384 -5.57 33.75 1.71
N ALA A 385 -6.58 34.02 2.55
CA ALA A 385 -6.72 35.31 3.22
C ALA A 385 -5.53 35.61 4.15
N ALA A 386 -5.02 34.60 4.87
CA ALA A 386 -3.84 34.73 5.71
C ALA A 386 -2.55 35.00 4.90
N SER A 387 -2.43 34.43 3.69
CA SER A 387 -1.28 34.62 2.80
C SER A 387 -1.16 36.04 2.21
N LEU A 388 -2.25 36.82 2.26
CA LEU A 388 -2.25 38.22 1.79
C LEU A 388 -1.35 39.12 2.66
N PHE A 389 -1.26 38.86 3.96
CA PHE A 389 -0.47 39.66 4.90
C PHE A 389 1.04 39.63 4.59
N PRO A 390 1.71 38.47 4.49
CA PRO A 390 3.12 38.42 4.12
C PRO A 390 3.36 38.97 2.70
N TYR A 391 2.41 38.79 1.77
CA TYR A 391 2.52 39.30 0.40
C TYR A 391 2.48 40.84 0.34
N LEU A 392 1.57 41.48 1.10
CA LEU A 392 1.53 42.94 1.24
C LEU A 392 2.81 43.48 1.89
N GLY A 393 3.35 42.77 2.88
CA GLY A 393 4.65 43.08 3.47
C GLY A 393 5.78 43.05 2.45
N PHE A 394 5.87 41.96 1.66
CA PHE A 394 6.81 41.84 0.55
C PHE A 394 6.69 43.00 -0.45
N LEU A 395 5.45 43.34 -0.86
CA LEU A 395 5.20 44.41 -1.82
C LEU A 395 5.57 45.79 -1.27
N TYR A 396 5.38 46.02 0.02
CA TYR A 396 5.82 47.24 0.69
C TYR A 396 7.35 47.36 0.70
N PHE A 397 8.06 46.29 1.04
CA PHE A 397 9.52 46.29 1.07
C PHE A 397 10.14 46.48 -0.32
N ILE A 398 9.62 45.78 -1.34
CA ILE A 398 10.16 45.88 -2.70
C ILE A 398 9.92 47.27 -3.32
N THR A 399 8.77 47.89 -3.00
CA THR A 399 8.43 49.25 -3.45
C THR A 399 9.26 50.31 -2.74
N LYS A 400 9.51 50.13 -1.43
CA LYS A 400 10.34 51.05 -0.65
C LYS A 400 11.82 50.97 -1.04
N SER A 401 12.31 49.79 -1.40
CA SER A 401 13.70 49.53 -1.75
C SER A 401 14.15 50.23 -3.06
N LYS A 402 13.23 50.57 -3.98
CA LYS A 402 13.51 51.13 -5.32
C LYS A 402 14.50 50.32 -6.19
N SER A 403 14.96 49.16 -5.71
CA SER A 403 15.90 48.27 -6.40
C SER A 403 15.23 47.43 -7.50
N ALA A 404 13.90 47.25 -7.43
CA ALA A 404 13.19 46.40 -8.36
C ALA A 404 12.87 47.11 -9.71
N PRO A 405 12.97 46.39 -10.85
CA PRO A 405 12.55 46.89 -12.15
C PRO A 405 11.06 47.24 -12.18
N LYS A 406 10.70 48.35 -12.84
CA LYS A 406 9.31 48.81 -12.96
C LYS A 406 8.36 47.76 -13.54
N LEU A 407 8.85 46.91 -14.45
CA LEU A 407 8.06 45.85 -15.08
C LEU A 407 7.79 44.67 -14.13
N THR A 408 8.77 44.32 -13.29
CA THR A 408 8.61 43.31 -12.25
C THR A 408 7.66 43.80 -11.15
N LEU A 409 7.77 45.07 -10.76
CA LEU A 409 6.85 45.71 -9.82
C LEU A 409 5.41 45.71 -10.37
N PHE A 410 5.24 46.06 -11.65
CA PHE A 410 3.96 45.97 -12.33
C PHE A 410 3.36 44.55 -12.26
N GLY A 411 4.15 43.50 -12.50
CA GLY A 411 3.70 42.11 -12.36
C GLY A 411 3.14 41.79 -10.96
N PHE A 412 3.86 42.17 -9.90
CA PHE A 412 3.38 41.91 -8.53
C PHE A 412 2.13 42.72 -8.14
N TYR A 413 2.01 43.97 -8.59
CA TYR A 413 0.80 44.76 -8.38
C TYR A 413 -0.38 44.27 -9.24
N PHE A 414 -0.11 43.77 -10.44
CA PHE A 414 -1.10 43.16 -11.33
C PHE A 414 -1.71 41.91 -10.70
N LEU A 415 -0.88 41.06 -10.06
CA LEU A 415 -1.34 39.90 -9.30
C LEU A 415 -2.30 40.29 -8.16
N LEU A 416 -1.95 41.32 -7.40
CA LEU A 416 -2.77 41.81 -6.29
C LEU A 416 -4.11 42.36 -6.77
N ALA A 417 -4.11 43.14 -7.87
CA ALA A 417 -5.31 43.69 -8.47
C ALA A 417 -6.23 42.58 -9.02
N PHE A 418 -5.65 41.54 -9.62
CA PHE A 418 -6.38 40.37 -10.12
C PHE A 418 -7.06 39.61 -8.97
N VAL A 419 -6.31 39.26 -7.93
CA VAL A 419 -6.84 38.59 -6.73
C VAL A 419 -7.98 39.40 -6.11
N GLY A 420 -7.83 40.73 -6.02
CA GLY A 420 -8.87 41.63 -5.53
C GLY A 420 -10.11 41.74 -6.45
N ALA A 421 -9.94 41.63 -7.76
CA ALA A 421 -11.07 41.60 -8.70
C ALA A 421 -11.84 40.29 -8.60
N THR A 422 -11.13 39.15 -8.48
CA THR A 422 -11.76 37.83 -8.34
C THR A 422 -12.56 37.67 -7.05
N THR A 423 -12.13 38.28 -5.95
CA THR A 423 -12.83 38.23 -4.66
C THR A 423 -14.09 39.09 -4.62
N LYS A 424 -14.18 40.11 -5.49
CA LYS A 424 -15.34 41.03 -5.55
C LYS A 424 -16.45 40.54 -6.47
N VAL A 425 -16.16 39.61 -7.38
CA VAL A 425 -17.10 39.18 -8.43
C VAL A 425 -18.01 38.02 -8.00
N ASN A 426 -17.68 37.20 -7.00
CA ASN A 426 -18.53 36.07 -6.60
C ASN A 426 -18.58 35.84 -5.07
N TYR A 427 -19.49 36.52 -4.38
CA TYR A 427 -20.03 36.00 -3.12
C TYR A 427 -21.17 35.04 -3.45
N GLY A 428 -20.89 33.72 -3.52
CA GLY A 428 -21.98 32.73 -3.43
C GLY A 428 -21.79 31.37 -4.09
N THR A 429 -20.80 31.14 -4.95
CA THR A 429 -20.57 29.81 -5.55
C THR A 429 -19.09 29.50 -5.73
N SER A 430 -18.71 28.23 -5.49
CA SER A 430 -17.35 27.73 -5.66
C SER A 430 -16.87 27.91 -7.11
N LEU A 431 -15.76 28.62 -7.30
CA LEU A 431 -15.16 28.92 -8.60
C LEU A 431 -14.78 27.66 -9.42
N ALA A 432 -14.74 26.49 -8.80
CA ALA A 432 -14.41 25.23 -9.45
C ALA A 432 -15.50 24.72 -10.41
N ASN A 433 -16.71 25.31 -10.40
CA ASN A 433 -17.85 24.85 -11.21
C ASN A 433 -18.03 25.61 -12.53
N VAL A 434 -17.10 26.50 -12.91
CA VAL A 434 -17.20 27.30 -14.15
C VAL A 434 -15.87 27.26 -14.92
N ASP A 435 -15.75 26.31 -15.84
CA ASP A 435 -14.53 25.99 -16.60
C ASP A 435 -13.88 27.20 -17.29
N TRP A 436 -14.67 28.18 -17.73
CA TRP A 436 -14.15 29.39 -18.40
C TRP A 436 -13.36 30.32 -17.46
N LEU A 437 -13.77 30.43 -16.19
CA LEU A 437 -13.11 31.29 -15.22
C LEU A 437 -11.83 30.63 -14.67
N HIS A 438 -11.80 29.29 -14.65
CA HIS A 438 -10.63 28.51 -14.27
C HIS A 438 -9.50 28.64 -15.29
N GLY A 439 -9.77 28.43 -16.59
CA GLY A 439 -8.79 28.65 -17.65
C GLY A 439 -8.33 30.12 -17.77
N GLY A 440 -9.22 31.08 -17.48
CA GLY A 440 -8.87 32.50 -17.42
C GLY A 440 -7.92 32.84 -16.27
N ALA A 441 -8.09 32.22 -15.10
CA ALA A 441 -7.21 32.43 -13.95
C ALA A 441 -5.79 31.88 -14.21
N GLU A 442 -5.68 30.71 -14.85
CA GLU A 442 -4.39 30.14 -15.24
C GLU A 442 -3.67 30.98 -16.31
N ALA A 443 -4.39 31.51 -17.30
CA ALA A 443 -3.83 32.40 -18.31
C ALA A 443 -3.32 33.74 -17.73
N LEU A 444 -3.94 34.25 -16.67
CA LEU A 444 -3.53 35.51 -16.04
C LEU A 444 -2.35 35.32 -15.07
N LEU A 445 -2.25 34.18 -14.40
CA LEU A 445 -1.07 33.82 -13.61
C LEU A 445 0.17 33.62 -14.49
N THR A 446 0.01 32.96 -15.64
CA THR A 446 1.10 32.81 -16.62
C THR A 446 1.55 34.16 -17.18
N LEU A 447 0.62 35.07 -17.49
CA LEU A 447 0.95 36.44 -17.91
C LEU A 447 1.74 37.22 -16.84
N THR A 448 1.35 37.07 -15.58
CA THR A 448 2.04 37.69 -14.43
C THR A 448 3.49 37.21 -14.33
N ASN A 449 3.71 35.89 -14.44
CA ASN A 449 5.03 35.30 -14.43
C ASN A 449 5.91 35.81 -15.58
N ILE A 450 5.33 36.00 -16.77
CA ILE A 450 6.04 36.57 -17.92
C ILE A 450 6.51 38.01 -17.63
N PHE A 451 5.68 38.87 -17.05
CA PHE A 451 6.08 40.24 -16.70
C PHE A 451 7.22 40.29 -15.68
N ILE A 452 7.18 39.41 -14.67
CA ILE A 452 8.23 39.31 -13.65
C ILE A 452 9.56 38.89 -14.28
N VAL A 453 9.54 37.83 -15.10
CA VAL A 453 10.74 37.28 -15.76
C VAL A 453 11.34 38.29 -16.73
N LEU A 454 10.52 38.94 -17.57
CA LEU A 454 11.01 39.96 -18.51
C LEU A 454 11.61 41.17 -17.78
N GLY A 455 11.02 41.57 -16.65
CA GLY A 455 11.54 42.67 -15.84
C GLY A 455 12.90 42.35 -15.20
N LEU A 456 13.06 41.13 -14.67
CA LEU A 456 14.33 40.67 -14.10
C LEU A 456 15.42 40.49 -15.18
N ARG A 457 15.06 39.91 -16.33
CA ARG A 457 15.98 39.77 -17.48
C ARG A 457 16.46 41.12 -17.99
N GLY A 458 15.58 42.12 -18.05
CA GLY A 458 15.95 43.49 -18.42
C GLY A 458 16.87 44.18 -17.41
N ALA A 459 16.80 43.80 -16.14
CA ALA A 459 17.68 44.31 -15.09
C ALA A 459 19.10 43.71 -15.18
N LEU A 460 19.18 42.40 -15.40
CA LEU A 460 20.44 41.68 -15.53
C LEU A 460 21.26 42.19 -16.72
N ARG A 461 20.62 42.36 -17.89
CA ARG A 461 21.30 42.92 -19.07
C ARG A 461 21.86 44.32 -18.85
N LYS A 462 21.14 45.17 -18.11
CA LYS A 462 21.63 46.51 -17.77
C LYS A 462 22.80 46.49 -16.78
N ALA A 463 22.87 45.48 -15.92
CA ALA A 463 24.01 45.28 -15.02
C ALA A 463 25.24 44.80 -15.80
N GLU A 464 25.06 43.82 -16.70
CA GLU A 464 26.11 43.34 -17.62
C GLU A 464 26.66 44.48 -18.50
N ASP A 465 25.78 45.27 -19.13
CA ASP A 465 26.17 46.43 -19.96
C ASP A 465 26.90 47.54 -19.15
N ALA A 466 26.63 47.65 -17.84
CA ALA A 466 27.30 48.61 -16.97
C ALA A 466 28.70 48.13 -16.57
N GLU A 467 28.85 46.83 -16.33
CA GLU A 467 30.12 46.18 -15.99
C GLU A 467 31.12 46.23 -17.17
N GLU A 468 30.62 46.07 -18.41
CA GLU A 468 31.39 46.21 -19.65
C GLU A 468 31.88 47.66 -19.88
N ARG A 469 31.11 48.67 -19.47
CA ARG A 469 31.52 50.08 -19.60
C ARG A 469 32.58 50.49 -18.59
N THR A 470 32.60 49.87 -17.41
CA THR A 470 33.63 50.11 -16.38
C THR A 470 34.98 49.45 -16.67
N SER A 471 35.05 48.50 -17.60
CA SER A 471 36.26 47.73 -17.93
C SER A 471 37.02 48.22 -19.16
N THR A 472 36.62 49.32 -19.80
CA THR A 472 37.39 49.94 -20.90
C THR A 472 38.45 50.93 -20.36
N PRO A 473 39.76 50.69 -20.53
CA PRO A 473 40.81 51.60 -20.09
C PRO A 473 40.93 52.80 -21.04
N ILE A 474 41.09 54.00 -20.48
CA ILE A 474 41.50 55.21 -21.22
C ILE A 474 42.92 54.98 -21.77
N PRO A 475 43.19 55.10 -23.09
CA PRO A 475 44.52 54.86 -23.63
C PRO A 475 45.40 56.11 -23.43
N GLY A 476 46.41 55.98 -22.57
CA GLY A 476 47.39 57.03 -22.28
C GLY A 476 48.62 56.48 -21.56
N LEU A 477 49.40 55.64 -22.24
CA LEU A 477 50.74 55.22 -21.81
C LEU A 477 51.71 56.40 -21.74
N LYS A 478 52.54 56.43 -20.68
CA LYS A 478 54.00 56.46 -20.81
C LYS A 478 54.63 55.93 -19.53
N ASP A 479 55.17 54.71 -19.63
CA ASP A 479 56.17 54.16 -18.71
C ASP A 479 57.45 54.99 -18.80
N GLU A 480 57.97 55.43 -17.66
CA GLU A 480 59.40 55.72 -17.51
C GLU A 480 60.02 54.73 -16.52
N THR A 481 60.77 53.81 -17.10
CA THR A 481 61.84 53.02 -16.48
C THR A 481 62.81 53.90 -15.70
N LYS A 482 63.11 53.54 -14.45
CA LYS A 482 64.42 53.82 -13.84
C LYS A 482 64.96 52.59 -13.10
N THR A 483 66.03 52.08 -13.67
CA THR A 483 66.98 51.12 -13.12
C THR A 483 67.95 51.82 -12.15
N SER A 484 68.38 51.06 -11.13
CA SER A 484 69.63 51.13 -10.35
C SER A 484 70.00 52.41 -9.59
N ALA A 485 70.07 52.30 -8.25
CA ALA A 485 71.32 52.05 -7.53
C ALA A 485 71.00 51.52 -6.12
#